data_AF-A0A973EXI7-F1
#
_entry.id   AF-A0A973EXI7-F1
#
_cell.length_a   1.000
_cell.length_b   1.000
_cell.length_c   1.000
_cell.angle_alpha   90.00
_cell.angle_beta   90.00
_cell.angle_gamma   90.00
#
_symmetry.space_group_name_H-M   'P 1'
#
loop_
_entity.id
_entity.type
_entity.pdbx_description
1 polymer ?
#
loop_
_entity_poly.entity_id
_entity_poly.type
_entity_poly.pdbx_seq_one_letter_code
_entity_poly.pdbx_strand_id
1 'polypeptide(L)'
;MKKALLIIIPALLTVIACRNRDQNLTADVEVPVTVEEIRLKPIEEYVNITGTVYPEGEVVLKSKISAEYYLEKNPRTGRPWQLGDRINAGELIARLEDQEYVISVKYETNKLNLELAESELRKQESLYEKGGVTLKELKTASINYENAKNTLENSRLQLEKTRIVAPISGVIVDLPYYTRGTQIETGSTIAKIMNYKTMFMDVQLPEKYIGKVKPGQS
;
A
#
# COMPACT_ATOMS: atom_id res chain seq x y z
N MET A 1 52.81 -113.92 47.98
CA MET A 1 52.96 -114.21 46.54
C MET A 1 52.40 -113.01 45.78
N LYS A 2 53.21 -111.95 45.59
CA LYS A 2 54.01 -111.62 44.38
C LYS A 2 53.17 -111.39 43.10
N LYS A 3 53.01 -110.10 42.79
CA LYS A 3 53.09 -109.44 41.46
C LYS A 3 52.02 -109.78 40.40
N ALA A 4 51.06 -108.86 40.22
CA ALA A 4 50.49 -108.48 38.91
C ALA A 4 49.82 -107.10 39.04
N LEU A 5 50.65 -106.09 39.25
CA LEU A 5 50.38 -104.67 39.06
C LEU A 5 50.61 -104.37 37.56
N LEU A 6 49.96 -103.32 37.03
CA LEU A 6 50.51 -102.40 36.00
C LEU A 6 50.04 -102.37 34.52
N ILE A 7 48.88 -102.88 34.08
CA ILE A 7 48.38 -102.58 32.69
C ILE A 7 46.84 -102.51 32.54
N ILE A 8 46.09 -101.65 33.27
CA ILE A 8 44.72 -101.24 32.84
C ILE A 8 44.39 -99.80 33.30
N ILE A 9 45.36 -98.86 33.19
CA ILE A 9 45.19 -97.45 33.61
C ILE A 9 44.96 -96.43 32.47
N PRO A 10 45.08 -96.71 31.14
CA PRO A 10 44.71 -95.70 30.14
C PRO A 10 43.27 -95.82 29.60
N ALA A 11 42.51 -96.86 29.93
CA ALA A 11 41.17 -97.10 29.34
C ALA A 11 40.01 -96.35 30.03
N LEU A 12 40.27 -95.68 31.17
CA LEU A 12 39.24 -95.00 31.97
C LEU A 12 39.11 -93.49 31.63
N LEU A 13 39.93 -92.95 30.72
CA LEU A 13 39.94 -91.51 30.39
C LEU A 13 39.25 -91.13 29.08
N THR A 14 38.69 -92.08 28.31
CA THR A 14 38.08 -91.80 26.99
C THR A 14 36.55 -91.73 26.98
N VAL A 15 35.86 -91.90 28.12
CA VAL A 15 34.37 -91.97 28.17
C VAL A 15 33.70 -90.70 28.72
N ILE A 16 34.44 -89.60 28.93
CA ILE A 16 33.86 -88.32 29.39
C ILE A 16 33.61 -87.32 28.22
N ALA A 17 33.92 -87.72 26.99
CA ALA A 17 33.58 -86.92 25.82
C ALA A 17 32.12 -87.14 25.40
N CYS A 18 31.29 -86.11 25.64
CA CYS A 18 29.96 -85.86 25.09
C CYS A 18 28.76 -86.56 25.77
N ARG A 19 28.14 -85.84 26.72
CA ARG A 19 26.68 -85.89 26.90
C ARG A 19 26.13 -84.47 26.92
N ASN A 20 25.79 -84.00 25.73
CA ASN A 20 25.16 -82.71 25.49
C ASN A 20 23.77 -82.71 26.16
N ARG A 21 23.49 -81.68 26.96
CA ARG A 21 22.25 -81.54 27.73
C ARG A 21 21.41 -80.47 27.03
N ASP A 22 20.54 -80.90 26.13
CA ASP A 22 19.61 -79.99 25.44
C ASP A 22 18.54 -79.52 26.43
N GLN A 23 18.69 -78.28 26.91
CA GLN A 23 17.63 -77.55 27.59
C GLN A 23 16.75 -76.89 26.53
N ASN A 24 15.59 -77.48 26.25
CA ASN A 24 14.54 -76.81 25.48
C ASN A 24 13.94 -75.69 26.34
N LEU A 25 14.50 -74.48 26.21
CA LEU A 25 13.84 -73.23 26.59
C LEU A 25 12.99 -72.80 25.40
N THR A 26 11.68 -73.03 25.45
CA THR A 26 10.73 -72.28 24.63
C THR A 26 10.78 -70.83 25.09
N ALA A 27 11.65 -70.03 24.44
CA ALA A 27 11.64 -68.59 24.58
C ALA A 27 10.35 -68.10 23.91
N ASP A 28 9.37 -67.69 24.70
CA ASP A 28 8.27 -66.89 24.19
C ASP A 28 8.89 -65.57 23.70
N VAL A 29 9.01 -65.43 22.39
CA VAL A 29 9.64 -64.28 21.77
C VAL A 29 8.64 -63.14 21.84
N GLU A 30 8.61 -62.46 22.99
CA GLU A 30 7.86 -61.21 23.12
C GLU A 30 8.50 -60.18 22.19
N VAL A 31 7.85 -59.95 21.05
CA VAL A 31 8.25 -58.90 20.12
C VAL A 31 7.88 -57.56 20.77
N PRO A 32 8.86 -56.73 21.18
CA PRO A 32 8.53 -55.46 21.80
C PRO A 32 7.84 -54.57 20.78
N VAL A 33 6.63 -54.15 21.11
CA VAL A 33 5.84 -53.21 20.30
C VAL A 33 5.72 -51.90 21.05
N THR A 34 5.95 -50.81 20.33
CA THR A 34 5.69 -49.47 20.85
C THR A 34 4.19 -49.21 20.76
N VAL A 35 3.54 -49.03 21.90
CA VAL A 35 2.13 -48.62 21.98
C VAL A 35 2.06 -47.12 22.30
N GLU A 36 1.08 -46.44 21.71
CA GLU A 36 0.76 -45.05 22.03
C GLU A 36 -0.71 -44.97 22.47
N GLU A 37 -0.96 -44.38 23.64
CA GLU A 37 -2.33 -44.16 24.13
C GLU A 37 -3.02 -43.06 23.32
N ILE A 38 -4.16 -43.42 22.71
CA ILE A 38 -4.99 -42.47 21.98
C ILE A 38 -5.65 -41.50 22.96
N ARG A 39 -5.35 -40.21 22.81
CA ARG A 39 -6.03 -39.12 23.53
C ARG A 39 -6.64 -38.15 22.53
N LEU A 40 -7.86 -37.71 22.80
CA LEU A 40 -8.48 -36.66 22.02
C LEU A 40 -7.65 -35.38 22.16
N LYS A 41 -7.14 -34.88 21.04
CA LYS A 41 -6.47 -33.58 20.94
C LYS A 41 -7.21 -32.74 19.88
N PRO A 42 -7.29 -31.42 20.06
CA PRO A 42 -7.78 -30.54 19.01
C PRO A 42 -6.88 -30.66 17.78
N ILE A 43 -7.48 -30.74 16.60
CA ILE A 43 -6.79 -30.74 15.31
C ILE A 43 -7.01 -29.35 14.70
N GLU A 44 -5.92 -28.67 14.36
CA GLU A 44 -5.94 -27.39 13.67
C GLU A 44 -5.60 -27.63 12.19
N GLU A 45 -6.51 -27.28 11.29
CA GLU A 45 -6.29 -27.32 9.83
C GLU A 45 -5.95 -25.90 9.35
N TYR A 46 -4.71 -25.68 8.92
CA TYR A 46 -4.26 -24.39 8.38
C TYR A 46 -4.32 -24.38 6.86
N VAL A 47 -4.84 -23.29 6.29
CA VAL A 47 -4.77 -23.01 4.85
C VAL A 47 -3.77 -21.89 4.61
N ASN A 48 -2.60 -22.24 4.09
CA ASN A 48 -1.55 -21.26 3.78
C ASN A 48 -1.78 -20.70 2.37
N ILE A 49 -1.88 -19.38 2.27
CA ILE A 49 -2.09 -18.68 1.00
C ILE A 49 -1.18 -17.46 0.99
N THR A 50 -0.54 -17.23 -0.15
CA THR A 50 0.22 -16.01 -0.41
C THR A 50 -0.68 -14.99 -1.09
N GLY A 51 -0.59 -13.74 -0.66
CA GLY A 51 -1.32 -12.63 -1.26
C GLY A 51 -0.39 -11.47 -1.62
N THR A 52 -0.91 -10.54 -2.42
CA THR A 52 -0.23 -9.28 -2.75
C THR A 52 -0.82 -8.17 -1.91
N VAL A 53 0.04 -7.32 -1.34
CA VAL A 53 -0.39 -6.19 -0.50
C VAL A 53 -0.44 -4.90 -1.32
N TYR A 54 -1.56 -4.18 -1.23
CA TYR A 54 -1.80 -2.90 -1.88
C TYR A 54 -2.05 -1.81 -0.82
N PRO A 55 -1.54 -0.58 -1.05
CA PRO A 55 -1.85 0.56 -0.19
C PRO A 55 -3.31 1.00 -0.37
N GLU A 56 -3.88 1.65 0.66
CA GLU A 56 -5.23 2.25 0.59
C GLU A 56 -5.35 3.33 -0.50
N GLY A 57 -4.26 4.04 -0.78
CA GLY A 57 -4.24 5.06 -1.81
C GLY A 57 -2.89 5.17 -2.49
N GLU A 58 -2.92 5.25 -3.81
CA GLU A 58 -1.77 5.55 -4.65
C GLU A 58 -2.13 6.71 -5.58
N VAL A 59 -1.27 7.73 -5.64
CA VAL A 59 -1.43 8.83 -6.58
C VAL A 59 -0.10 9.13 -7.27
N VAL A 60 -0.15 9.14 -8.60
CA VAL A 60 0.94 9.62 -9.46
C VAL A 60 0.63 11.06 -9.87
N LEU A 61 1.44 11.98 -9.40
CA LEU A 61 1.36 13.39 -9.75
C LEU A 61 2.09 13.63 -11.06
N LYS A 62 1.36 14.16 -12.03
CA LYS A 62 1.87 14.51 -13.35
C LYS A 62 1.73 16.01 -13.58
N SER A 63 2.65 16.57 -14.36
CA SER A 63 2.54 17.94 -14.81
C SER A 63 1.30 18.12 -15.68
N LYS A 64 0.53 19.19 -15.44
CA LYS A 64 -0.64 19.55 -16.25
C LYS A 64 -0.33 20.62 -17.30
N ILE A 65 0.87 21.19 -17.26
CA ILE A 65 1.34 22.27 -18.15
C ILE A 65 2.81 22.04 -18.53
N SER A 66 3.27 22.68 -19.61
CA SER A 66 4.69 22.76 -19.93
C SER A 66 5.25 24.03 -19.28
N ALA A 67 6.28 23.91 -18.44
CA ALA A 67 6.81 25.02 -17.65
C ALA A 67 8.15 24.65 -17.01
N GLU A 68 8.87 25.63 -16.45
CA GLU A 68 10.12 25.39 -15.73
C GLU A 68 9.86 24.76 -14.36
N TYR A 69 10.61 23.73 -14.02
CA TYR A 69 10.44 22.96 -12.79
C TYR A 69 11.26 23.48 -11.62
N TYR A 70 10.61 23.66 -10.47
CA TYR A 70 11.23 24.05 -9.21
C TYR A 70 10.75 23.13 -8.07
N LEU A 71 11.65 22.30 -7.56
CA LEU A 71 11.38 21.48 -6.37
C LEU A 71 11.32 22.35 -5.12
N GLU A 72 10.28 22.18 -4.32
CA GLU A 72 10.08 22.92 -3.07
C GLU A 72 10.72 22.22 -1.87
N LYS A 73 10.77 22.94 -0.76
CA LYS A 73 11.30 22.42 0.50
C LYS A 73 10.21 21.75 1.33
N ASN A 74 10.58 20.65 1.96
CA ASN A 74 9.78 20.00 2.98
C ASN A 74 9.66 20.94 4.19
N PRO A 75 8.44 21.35 4.59
CA PRO A 75 8.24 22.29 5.69
C PRO A 75 8.71 21.76 7.05
N ARG A 76 8.85 20.44 7.19
CA ARG A 76 9.25 19.79 8.44
C ARG A 76 10.77 19.73 8.60
N THR A 77 11.51 19.56 7.52
CA THR A 77 12.98 19.38 7.55
C THR A 77 13.74 20.60 7.05
N GLY A 78 13.09 21.52 6.34
CA GLY A 78 13.71 22.68 5.69
C GLY A 78 14.60 22.35 4.50
N ARG A 79 14.71 21.06 4.12
CA ARG A 79 15.46 20.56 2.96
C ARG A 79 14.52 20.37 1.78
N PRO A 80 15.01 20.31 0.52
CA PRO A 80 14.20 19.88 -0.61
C PRO A 80 13.53 18.54 -0.31
N TRP A 81 12.33 18.31 -0.85
CA TRP A 81 11.67 17.01 -0.72
C TRP A 81 12.56 15.87 -1.20
N GLN A 82 12.53 14.75 -0.47
CA GLN A 82 13.30 13.55 -0.81
C GLN A 82 12.42 12.30 -0.84
N LEU A 83 12.93 11.26 -1.49
CA LEU A 83 12.33 9.95 -1.47
C LEU A 83 12.20 9.44 -0.02
N GLY A 84 11.04 8.90 0.34
CA GLY A 84 10.74 8.42 1.68
C GLY A 84 10.22 9.49 2.65
N ASP A 85 10.19 10.77 2.25
CA ASP A 85 9.60 11.82 3.08
C ASP A 85 8.09 11.62 3.25
N ARG A 86 7.61 11.88 4.46
CA ARG A 86 6.17 11.94 4.76
C ARG A 86 5.61 13.28 4.32
N ILE A 87 4.47 13.23 3.66
CA ILE A 87 3.77 14.39 3.11
C ILE A 87 2.30 14.36 3.54
N ASN A 88 1.75 15.53 3.83
CA ASN A 88 0.32 15.69 4.13
C ASN A 88 -0.45 16.20 2.91
N ALA A 89 -1.73 15.89 2.85
CA ALA A 89 -2.63 16.47 1.86
C ALA A 89 -2.57 18.01 1.91
N GLY A 90 -2.42 18.64 0.73
CA GLY A 90 -2.30 20.08 0.54
C GLY A 90 -0.86 20.63 0.55
N GLU A 91 0.14 19.83 0.92
CA GLU A 91 1.54 20.30 0.92
C GLU A 91 2.08 20.44 -0.51
N LEU A 92 2.87 21.50 -0.74
CA LEU A 92 3.45 21.84 -2.03
C LEU A 92 4.76 21.05 -2.25
N ILE A 93 4.83 20.27 -3.32
CA ILE A 93 5.99 19.44 -3.67
C ILE A 93 6.89 20.17 -4.64
N ALA A 94 6.28 20.72 -5.69
CA ALA A 94 6.98 21.41 -6.74
C ALA A 94 6.13 22.56 -7.28
N ARG A 95 6.82 23.54 -7.82
CA ARG A 95 6.24 24.67 -8.53
C ARG A 95 6.70 24.64 -9.98
N LEU A 96 5.78 24.95 -10.86
CA LEU A 96 5.99 25.10 -12.28
C LEU A 96 5.89 26.59 -12.59
N GLU A 97 6.96 27.19 -13.05
CA GLU A 97 6.99 28.61 -13.38
C GLU A 97 6.99 28.79 -14.90
N ASP A 98 5.99 29.52 -15.39
CA ASP A 98 5.92 30.02 -16.76
C ASP A 98 5.17 31.35 -16.71
N GLN A 99 5.89 32.45 -16.99
CA GLN A 99 5.32 33.79 -16.96
C GLN A 99 4.27 34.00 -18.05
N GLU A 100 4.48 33.43 -19.24
CA GLU A 100 3.53 33.52 -20.34
C GLU A 100 2.24 32.80 -19.97
N TYR A 101 2.36 31.60 -19.36
CA TYR A 101 1.19 30.88 -18.84
C TYR A 101 0.43 31.72 -17.81
N VAL A 102 1.11 32.26 -16.78
CA VAL A 102 0.47 33.05 -15.73
C VAL A 102 -0.26 34.28 -16.31
N ILE A 103 0.33 34.96 -17.30
CA ILE A 103 -0.31 36.09 -17.97
C ILE A 103 -1.52 35.62 -18.80
N SER A 104 -1.40 34.48 -19.50
CA SER A 104 -2.47 33.93 -20.34
C SER A 104 -3.74 33.56 -19.57
N VAL A 105 -3.58 33.20 -18.29
CA VAL A 105 -4.68 32.85 -17.37
C VAL A 105 -5.58 34.06 -17.05
N LYS A 106 -5.09 35.30 -17.21
CA LYS A 106 -5.85 36.55 -17.02
C LYS A 106 -6.56 36.65 -15.66
N TYR A 107 -5.97 36.07 -14.61
CA TYR A 107 -6.59 36.00 -13.29
C TYR A 107 -6.99 37.39 -12.75
N GLU A 108 -6.07 38.35 -12.77
CA GLU A 108 -6.34 39.71 -12.28
C GLU A 108 -7.40 40.44 -13.12
N THR A 109 -7.35 40.31 -14.45
CA THR A 109 -8.39 40.89 -15.32
C THR A 109 -9.77 40.31 -15.01
N ASN A 110 -9.87 38.98 -14.84
CA ASN A 110 -11.14 38.33 -14.55
C ASN A 110 -11.65 38.64 -13.14
N LYS A 111 -10.74 38.90 -12.20
CA LYS A 111 -11.08 39.36 -10.85
C LYS A 111 -11.72 40.75 -10.88
N LEU A 112 -11.13 41.68 -11.62
CA LEU A 112 -11.71 43.02 -11.82
C LEU A 112 -13.08 42.95 -12.54
N ASN A 113 -13.22 42.04 -13.51
CA ASN A 113 -14.51 41.84 -14.20
C ASN A 113 -15.60 41.30 -13.25
N LEU A 114 -15.25 40.41 -12.32
CA LEU A 114 -16.17 39.94 -11.28
C LEU A 114 -16.59 41.08 -10.37
N GLU A 115 -15.64 41.90 -9.90
CA GLU A 115 -15.92 43.05 -9.03
C GLU A 115 -16.87 44.06 -9.72
N LEU A 116 -16.65 44.32 -11.02
CA LEU A 116 -17.54 45.16 -11.82
C LEU A 116 -18.94 44.55 -11.94
N ALA A 117 -19.04 43.26 -12.27
CA ALA A 117 -20.33 42.57 -12.41
C ALA A 117 -21.11 42.50 -11.09
N GLU A 118 -20.41 42.31 -9.97
CA GLU A 118 -20.98 42.33 -8.63
C GLU A 118 -21.50 43.71 -8.27
N SER A 119 -20.74 44.77 -8.58
CA SER A 119 -21.20 46.15 -8.38
C SER A 119 -22.43 46.49 -9.20
N GLU A 120 -22.49 46.03 -10.45
CA GLU A 120 -23.66 46.25 -11.32
C GLU A 120 -24.87 45.46 -10.82
N LEU A 121 -24.70 44.20 -10.38
CA LEU A 121 -25.78 43.42 -9.79
C LEU A 121 -26.37 44.12 -8.56
N ARG A 122 -25.53 44.55 -7.60
CA ARG A 122 -25.98 45.27 -6.41
C ARG A 122 -26.76 46.54 -6.75
N LYS A 123 -26.32 47.26 -7.79
CA LYS A 123 -27.01 48.46 -8.27
C LYS A 123 -28.39 48.11 -8.86
N GLN A 124 -28.48 47.07 -9.68
CA GLN A 124 -29.72 46.61 -10.29
C GLN A 124 -30.71 46.09 -9.24
N GLU A 125 -30.22 45.39 -8.20
CA GLU A 125 -31.03 44.96 -7.05
C GLU A 125 -31.65 46.17 -6.33
N SER A 126 -30.85 47.19 -5.99
CA SER A 126 -31.35 48.39 -5.33
C SER A 126 -32.35 49.18 -6.19
N LEU A 127 -32.17 49.19 -7.51
CA LEU A 127 -33.12 49.84 -8.42
C LEU A 127 -34.41 49.03 -8.56
N TYR A 128 -34.33 47.70 -8.55
CA TYR A 128 -35.51 46.83 -8.66
C TYR A 128 -36.43 46.98 -7.44
N GLU A 129 -35.85 47.05 -6.23
CA GLU A 129 -36.59 47.32 -5.00
C GLU A 129 -37.34 48.67 -5.04
N LYS A 130 -36.78 49.65 -5.76
CA LYS A 130 -37.38 50.98 -5.95
C LYS A 130 -38.31 51.05 -7.17
N GLY A 131 -38.54 49.93 -7.88
CA GLY A 131 -39.36 49.88 -9.10
C GLY A 131 -38.72 50.53 -10.33
N GLY A 132 -37.41 50.79 -10.31
CA GLY A 132 -36.69 51.51 -11.36
C GLY A 132 -36.16 50.63 -12.51
N VAL A 133 -36.21 49.31 -12.39
CA VAL A 133 -35.76 48.35 -13.42
C VAL A 133 -36.68 47.14 -13.49
N THR A 134 -36.66 46.45 -14.63
CA THR A 134 -37.45 45.26 -14.89
C THR A 134 -36.80 44.00 -14.30
N LEU A 135 -37.62 42.96 -14.04
CA LEU A 135 -37.11 41.65 -13.61
C LEU A 135 -36.12 41.05 -14.62
N LYS A 136 -36.31 41.32 -15.92
CA LYS A 136 -35.41 40.88 -16.99
C LYS A 136 -34.02 41.48 -16.82
N GLU A 137 -33.92 42.79 -16.57
CA GLU A 137 -32.64 43.49 -16.37
C GLU A 137 -31.91 42.99 -15.12
N LEU A 138 -32.62 42.83 -14.00
CA LEU A 138 -32.06 42.23 -12.80
C LEU A 138 -31.54 40.82 -13.06
N LYS A 139 -32.32 39.99 -13.77
CA LYS A 139 -31.90 38.61 -14.10
C LYS A 139 -30.69 38.57 -15.01
N THR A 140 -30.60 39.48 -15.98
CA THR A 140 -29.41 39.63 -16.84
C THR A 140 -28.17 40.01 -16.03
N ALA A 141 -28.28 40.95 -15.09
CA ALA A 141 -27.18 41.31 -14.20
C ALA A 141 -26.72 40.12 -13.34
N SER A 142 -27.67 39.35 -12.80
CA SER A 142 -27.38 38.14 -12.02
C SER A 142 -26.64 37.07 -12.85
N ILE A 143 -27.08 36.85 -14.10
CA ILE A 143 -26.39 35.94 -15.04
C ILE A 143 -24.98 36.42 -15.33
N ASN A 144 -24.77 37.72 -15.56
CA ASN A 144 -23.45 38.29 -15.82
C ASN A 144 -22.51 38.12 -14.63
N TYR A 145 -22.99 38.33 -13.41
CA TYR A 145 -22.24 38.07 -12.19
C TYR A 145 -21.80 36.60 -12.09
N GLU A 146 -22.73 35.64 -12.27
CA GLU A 146 -22.41 34.22 -12.21
C GLU A 146 -21.42 33.81 -13.31
N ASN A 147 -21.55 34.36 -14.52
CA ASN A 147 -20.60 34.14 -15.62
C ASN A 147 -19.20 34.67 -15.27
N ALA A 148 -19.11 35.88 -14.70
CA ALA A 148 -17.84 36.46 -14.28
C ALA A 148 -17.19 35.66 -13.15
N LYS A 149 -17.99 35.17 -12.20
CA LYS A 149 -17.55 34.33 -11.09
C LYS A 149 -16.97 33.00 -11.58
N ASN A 150 -17.69 32.31 -12.47
CA ASN A 150 -17.21 31.07 -13.08
C ASN A 150 -15.94 31.29 -13.92
N THR A 151 -15.85 32.42 -14.61
CA THR A 151 -14.65 32.79 -15.40
C THR A 151 -13.43 33.00 -14.50
N LEU A 152 -13.59 33.71 -13.37
CA LEU A 152 -12.52 33.87 -12.38
C LEU A 152 -12.11 32.53 -11.77
N GLU A 153 -13.07 31.69 -11.44
CA GLU A 153 -12.80 30.36 -10.88
C GLU A 153 -12.01 29.48 -11.86
N ASN A 154 -12.36 29.50 -13.14
CA ASN A 154 -11.59 28.82 -14.18
C ASN A 154 -10.15 29.34 -14.26
N SER A 155 -9.94 30.65 -14.19
CA SER A 155 -8.59 31.23 -14.12
C SER A 155 -7.84 30.79 -12.87
N ARG A 156 -8.51 30.74 -11.71
CA ARG A 156 -7.94 30.25 -10.45
C ARG A 156 -7.46 28.80 -10.58
N LEU A 157 -8.31 27.92 -11.13
CA LEU A 157 -7.99 26.51 -11.36
C LEU A 157 -6.84 26.32 -12.36
N GLN A 158 -6.74 27.18 -13.37
CA GLN A 158 -5.60 27.17 -14.29
C GLN A 158 -4.31 27.59 -13.57
N LEU A 159 -4.36 28.65 -12.76
CA LEU A 159 -3.20 29.07 -11.96
C LEU A 159 -2.78 27.97 -10.97
N GLU A 160 -3.71 27.25 -10.38
CA GLU A 160 -3.40 26.10 -9.50
C GLU A 160 -2.64 24.98 -10.21
N LYS A 161 -2.75 24.83 -11.54
CA LYS A 161 -1.95 23.84 -12.30
C LYS A 161 -0.45 24.12 -12.23
N THR A 162 -0.04 25.35 -11.92
CA THR A 162 1.36 25.72 -11.69
C THR A 162 1.90 25.15 -10.37
N ARG A 163 1.02 24.72 -9.46
CA ARG A 163 1.38 24.24 -8.12
C ARG A 163 1.10 22.76 -8.02
N ILE A 164 2.15 21.95 -7.84
CA ILE A 164 2.02 20.52 -7.65
C ILE A 164 1.89 20.24 -6.16
N VAL A 165 0.64 20.08 -5.70
CA VAL A 165 0.30 19.77 -4.32
C VAL A 165 -0.05 18.30 -4.14
N ALA A 166 0.18 17.76 -2.95
CA ALA A 166 -0.22 16.41 -2.59
C ALA A 166 -1.75 16.33 -2.38
N PRO A 167 -2.49 15.46 -3.10
CA PRO A 167 -3.93 15.30 -2.91
C PRO A 167 -4.27 14.38 -1.74
N ILE A 168 -3.33 13.54 -1.31
CA ILE A 168 -3.48 12.61 -0.18
C ILE A 168 -2.26 12.73 0.74
N SER A 169 -2.47 12.43 2.02
CA SER A 169 -1.36 12.24 2.96
C SER A 169 -0.72 10.87 2.77
N GLY A 170 0.60 10.78 2.86
CA GLY A 170 1.33 9.54 2.61
C GLY A 170 2.84 9.71 2.64
N VAL A 171 3.53 8.87 1.86
CA VAL A 171 4.98 8.87 1.69
C VAL A 171 5.31 9.05 0.21
N ILE A 172 6.32 9.85 -0.09
CA ILE A 172 6.86 10.00 -1.45
C ILE A 172 7.66 8.74 -1.80
N VAL A 173 7.16 7.93 -2.73
CA VAL A 173 7.76 6.64 -3.12
C VAL A 173 8.49 6.70 -4.45
N ASP A 174 8.25 7.75 -5.23
CA ASP A 174 9.00 8.06 -6.45
C ASP A 174 9.08 9.58 -6.61
N LEU A 175 10.27 10.08 -6.95
CA LEU A 175 10.56 11.48 -7.15
C LEU A 175 11.63 11.60 -8.24
N PRO A 176 11.24 11.66 -9.52
CA PRO A 176 12.18 11.80 -10.62
C PRO A 176 13.07 13.04 -10.46
N TYR A 177 14.35 12.89 -10.77
CA TYR A 177 15.30 14.00 -10.70
C TYR A 177 15.15 14.92 -11.91
N TYR A 178 14.83 16.18 -11.65
CA TYR A 178 14.83 17.25 -12.63
C TYR A 178 15.75 18.37 -12.15
N THR A 179 16.58 18.89 -13.06
CA THR A 179 17.38 20.07 -12.77
C THR A 179 16.46 21.27 -12.60
N ARG A 180 16.71 22.07 -11.55
CA ARG A 180 15.93 23.28 -11.27
C ARG A 180 15.97 24.24 -12.48
N GLY A 181 14.81 24.77 -12.86
CA GLY A 181 14.65 25.66 -14.02
C GLY A 181 14.62 24.93 -15.37
N THR A 182 14.68 23.60 -15.39
CA THR A 182 14.51 22.85 -16.63
C THR A 182 13.04 22.80 -17.01
N GLN A 183 12.76 22.98 -18.30
CA GLN A 183 11.42 22.85 -18.84
C GLN A 183 10.97 21.39 -18.82
N ILE A 184 9.81 21.14 -18.23
CA ILE A 184 9.13 19.84 -18.26
C ILE A 184 7.92 19.90 -19.17
N GLU A 185 7.58 18.78 -19.79
CA GLU A 185 6.43 18.68 -20.67
C GLU A 185 5.14 18.36 -19.89
N THR A 186 3.99 18.65 -20.51
CA THR A 186 2.70 18.22 -19.99
C THR A 186 2.64 16.69 -19.93
N GLY A 187 2.26 16.14 -18.78
CA GLY A 187 2.15 14.70 -18.55
C GLY A 187 3.39 14.06 -17.93
N SER A 188 4.51 14.78 -17.81
CA SER A 188 5.70 14.29 -17.10
C SER A 188 5.38 13.97 -15.63
N THR A 189 5.88 12.84 -15.12
CA THR A 189 5.70 12.43 -13.73
C THR A 189 6.56 13.30 -12.80
N ILE A 190 5.94 13.91 -11.80
CA ILE A 190 6.62 14.78 -10.83
C ILE A 190 6.91 14.04 -9.54
N ALA A 191 5.93 13.31 -9.01
CA ALA A 191 6.07 12.58 -7.77
C ALA A 191 5.02 11.46 -7.70
N LYS A 192 5.29 10.41 -6.94
CA LYS A 192 4.32 9.36 -6.59
C LYS A 192 4.18 9.29 -5.08
N ILE A 193 2.95 9.29 -4.61
CA ILE A 193 2.61 9.26 -3.20
C ILE A 193 1.79 8.00 -2.92
N MET A 194 2.17 7.28 -1.86
CA MET A 194 1.41 6.13 -1.35
C MET A 194 0.99 6.34 0.09
N ASN A 195 -0.26 5.98 0.41
CA ASN A 195 -0.78 5.95 1.77
C ASN A 195 -0.71 4.53 2.34
N TYR A 196 0.18 4.33 3.31
CA TYR A 196 0.40 3.05 3.99
C TYR A 196 -0.35 2.92 5.33
N LYS A 197 -1.29 3.83 5.64
CA LYS A 197 -2.04 3.79 6.91
C LYS A 197 -2.90 2.53 7.03
N THR A 198 -3.59 2.19 5.94
CA THR A 198 -4.35 0.94 5.78
C THR A 198 -3.78 0.24 4.56
N MET A 199 -3.61 -1.08 4.65
CA MET A 199 -3.18 -1.90 3.52
C MET A 199 -4.18 -3.03 3.31
N PHE A 200 -4.49 -3.31 2.05
CA PHE A 200 -5.34 -4.41 1.64
C PHE A 200 -4.48 -5.54 1.12
N MET A 201 -4.80 -6.77 1.49
CA MET A 201 -4.12 -7.95 0.97
C MET A 201 -5.08 -8.70 0.06
N ASP A 202 -4.74 -8.76 -1.22
CA ASP A 202 -5.46 -9.57 -2.19
C ASP A 202 -4.94 -11.00 -2.12
N VAL A 203 -5.83 -11.91 -1.76
CA VAL A 203 -5.53 -13.33 -1.55
C VAL A 203 -6.39 -14.16 -2.50
N GLN A 204 -5.77 -15.07 -3.24
CA GLN A 204 -6.50 -15.99 -4.10
C GLN A 204 -6.75 -17.31 -3.37
N LEU A 205 -7.98 -17.48 -2.87
CA LEU A 205 -8.40 -18.71 -2.20
C LEU A 205 -8.88 -19.73 -3.24
N PRO A 206 -8.29 -20.95 -3.32
CA PRO A 206 -8.83 -22.01 -4.14
C PRO A 206 -10.27 -22.36 -3.75
N GLU A 207 -11.15 -22.58 -4.73
CA GLU A 207 -12.59 -22.80 -4.52
C GLU A 207 -12.90 -23.93 -3.52
N LYS A 208 -12.08 -24.99 -3.49
CA LYS A 208 -12.23 -26.11 -2.54
C LYS A 208 -12.21 -25.67 -1.05
N TYR A 209 -11.67 -24.49 -0.75
CA TYR A 209 -11.61 -23.93 0.60
C TYR A 209 -12.65 -22.82 0.85
N ILE A 210 -13.44 -22.40 -0.15
CA ILE A 210 -14.38 -21.28 -0.02
C ILE A 210 -15.48 -21.55 1.03
N GLY A 211 -15.88 -22.81 1.20
CA GLY A 211 -16.84 -23.22 2.23
C GLY A 211 -16.24 -23.40 3.63
N LYS A 212 -14.90 -23.41 3.75
CA LYS A 212 -14.17 -23.62 5.01
C LYS A 212 -13.71 -22.32 5.68
N VAL A 213 -13.72 -21.19 4.96
CA VAL A 213 -13.21 -19.90 5.43
C VAL A 213 -14.36 -18.91 5.58
N LYS A 214 -14.47 -18.26 6.75
CA LYS A 214 -15.49 -17.22 7.02
C LYS A 214 -14.84 -15.90 7.43
N PRO A 215 -15.47 -14.74 7.13
CA PRO A 215 -15.00 -13.45 7.64
C PRO A 215 -14.94 -13.46 9.18
N GLY A 216 -13.80 -13.03 9.74
CA GLY A 216 -13.58 -12.96 11.19
C GLY A 216 -13.12 -14.26 11.86
N GLN A 217 -12.81 -15.30 11.09
CA GLN A 217 -12.22 -16.54 11.61
C GLN A 217 -10.77 -16.29 12.09
N SER A 218 -10.46 -16.71 13.31
CA SER A 218 -9.12 -16.66 13.93
C SER A 218 -8.48 -18.03 13.90
#